data_AF-A0A8S4FR83-F1
#
_entry.id   AF-A0A8S4FR83-F1
#
_cell.length_a   1.000
_cell.length_b   1.000
_cell.length_c   1.000
_cell.angle_alpha   90.00
_cell.angle_beta   90.00
_cell.angle_gamma   90.00
#
_symmetry.space_group_name_H-M   'P 1'
#
loop_
_entity.id
_entity.type
_entity.pdbx_description
1 polymer ?
#
loop_
_entity_poly.entity_id
_entity_poly.type
_entity_poly.pdbx_seq_one_letter_code
_entity_poly.pdbx_strand_id
1 'polypeptide(L)' 'MDFRVVTMLLLLTASSLAVDRWPIDCACGRIYLPLCASDRLTYNSYCELDCRNRYLKWIHADTIHKLRDGRCEDEE' A
#
# COMPACT_ATOMS: atom_id res chain seq x y z
N MET A 1 -23.63 19.85 -35.90
CA MET A 1 -22.94 19.28 -34.72
C MET A 1 -24.01 18.96 -33.70
N ASP A 2 -24.30 17.68 -33.49
CA ASP A 2 -25.42 17.25 -32.65
C ASP A 2 -25.05 17.36 -31.17
N PHE A 3 -25.74 18.23 -30.43
CA PHE A 3 -25.48 18.48 -29.02
C PHE A 3 -25.61 17.22 -28.16
N ARG A 4 -26.41 16.23 -28.61
CA ARG A 4 -26.58 14.94 -27.92
C ARG A 4 -25.31 14.10 -27.97
N VAL A 5 -24.53 14.23 -29.05
CA VAL A 5 -23.23 13.56 -29.20
C VAL A 5 -22.19 14.22 -28.29
N VAL A 6 -22.23 15.55 -28.17
CA VAL A 6 -21.32 16.30 -27.30
C VAL A 6 -21.59 16.01 -25.82
N THR A 7 -22.86 15.92 -25.41
CA THR A 7 -23.21 15.61 -24.01
C THR A 7 -22.87 14.16 -23.63
N MET A 8 -23.02 13.20 -24.54
CA MET A 8 -22.64 11.79 -24.30
C MET A 8 -21.13 11.62 -24.07
N LEU A 9 -20.30 12.36 -24.80
CA LEU A 9 -18.84 12.31 -24.65
C LEU A 9 -18.37 12.86 -23.30
N LEU A 10 -18.99 13.94 -22.83
CA LEU A 10 -18.65 14.57 -21.54
C LEU A 10 -18.99 13.67 -20.34
N LEU A 11 -20.10 12.94 -20.40
CA LEU A 11 -20.54 12.03 -19.34
C LEU A 11 -19.62 10.81 -19.19
N LEU A 12 -19.04 10.31 -20.30
CA LEU A 12 -18.12 9.17 -20.26
C LEU A 12 -16.78 9.54 -19.61
N THR A 13 -16.29 10.77 -19.83
CA THR A 13 -15.01 11.24 -19.28
C THR A 13 -15.05 11.60 -17.78
N ALA A 14 -16.26 11.86 -17.25
CA ALA A 14 -16.46 12.23 -15.84
C ALA A 14 -16.31 11.04 -14.86
N SER A 15 -16.14 9.81 -15.37
CA SER A 15 -15.91 8.62 -14.54
C SER A 15 -14.48 8.46 -14.02
N SER A 16 -13.57 9.37 -14.40
CA SER A 16 -12.18 9.39 -13.91
C SER A 16 -12.07 10.00 -12.50
N LEU A 17 -12.90 9.55 -11.55
CA LEU A 17 -12.60 9.79 -10.14
C LEU A 17 -11.46 8.85 -9.77
N ALA A 18 -10.30 9.45 -9.52
CA ALA A 18 -9.03 8.82 -9.21
C ALA A 18 -9.20 7.48 -8.46
N VAL A 19 -9.07 6.38 -9.21
CA VAL A 19 -8.79 5.09 -8.60
C VAL A 19 -7.32 5.17 -8.22
N ASP A 20 -7.02 5.27 -6.92
CA ASP A 20 -5.67 5.05 -6.41
C ASP A 20 -5.22 3.66 -6.84
N ARG A 21 -4.59 3.57 -8.02
CA ARG A 21 -4.01 2.33 -8.51
C ARG A 21 -2.72 2.14 -7.74
N TRP A 22 -2.87 1.66 -6.51
CA TRP A 22 -1.75 1.09 -5.79
C TRP A 22 -1.22 -0.08 -6.65
N PRO A 23 0.04 -0.04 -7.10
CA PRO A 23 0.53 -0.94 -8.14
C PRO A 23 0.78 -2.37 -7.62
N ILE A 24 0.41 -2.66 -6.36
CA ILE A 24 0.82 -3.86 -5.63
C ILE A 24 -0.33 -4.43 -4.83
N ASP A 25 -0.96 -5.46 -5.34
CA ASP A 25 -1.95 -6.19 -4.57
C ASP A 25 -1.27 -6.89 -3.38
N CYS A 26 -1.73 -6.54 -2.17
CA CYS A 26 -1.29 -7.13 -0.91
C CYS A 26 -2.43 -7.86 -0.23
N ALA A 27 -2.42 -9.18 -0.34
CA ALA A 27 -3.31 -10.05 0.41
C ALA A 27 -2.56 -10.59 1.64
N CYS A 28 -2.76 -9.96 2.80
CA CYS A 28 -2.30 -10.47 4.08
C CYS A 28 -3.49 -10.90 4.93
N GLY A 29 -3.36 -12.05 5.59
CA GLY A 29 -4.31 -12.45 6.62
C GLY A 29 -4.23 -11.51 7.83
N ARG A 30 -5.28 -11.50 8.66
CA ARG A 30 -5.27 -10.77 9.95
C ARG A 30 -4.48 -11.55 11.01
N ILE A 31 -3.18 -11.74 10.76
CA ILE A 31 -2.25 -12.42 11.66
C ILE A 31 -1.60 -11.37 12.56
N TYR A 32 -1.66 -11.57 13.87
CA TYR A 32 -0.99 -10.71 14.84
C TYR A 32 0.24 -11.43 15.42
N LEU A 33 1.37 -11.22 14.76
CA LEU A 33 2.72 -11.64 15.15
C LEU A 33 3.64 -10.43 14.94
N PRO A 34 3.61 -9.46 15.87
CA PRO A 34 4.25 -8.17 15.66
C PRO A 34 5.76 -8.32 15.54
N LEU A 35 6.36 -7.46 14.71
CA LEU A 35 7.80 -7.33 14.56
C LEU A 35 8.19 -5.85 14.51
N CYS A 36 9.38 -5.55 14.99
CA CYS A 36 10.00 -4.23 14.86
C CYS A 36 10.88 -4.23 13.61
N ALA A 37 10.69 -3.25 12.74
CA ALA A 37 11.41 -3.12 11.49
C ALA A 37 12.44 -1.98 11.52
N SER A 38 13.33 -1.91 10.53
CA SER A 38 14.48 -0.99 10.52
C SER A 38 14.11 0.49 10.39
N ASP A 39 12.86 0.80 10.05
CA ASP A 39 12.25 2.12 10.07
C ASP A 39 11.72 2.52 11.46
N ARG A 40 11.96 1.68 12.48
CA ARG A 40 11.44 1.79 13.84
C ARG A 40 9.92 1.76 13.94
N LEU A 41 9.24 1.19 12.94
CA LEU A 41 7.81 0.93 12.98
C LEU A 41 7.52 -0.53 13.31
N THR A 42 6.37 -0.73 13.96
CA THR A 42 5.83 -2.06 14.26
C THR A 42 4.92 -2.49 13.11
N TYR A 43 5.16 -3.68 12.57
CA TYR A 43 4.29 -4.32 11.59
C TYR A 43 3.55 -5.48 12.26
N ASN A 44 2.25 -5.67 11.97
CA ASN A 44 1.47 -6.71 12.66
C ASN A 44 1.89 -8.13 12.26
N SER A 45 2.55 -8.27 11.09
CA SER A 45 3.10 -9.54 10.62
C SER A 45 4.23 -9.30 9.62
N TYR A 46 4.99 -10.35 9.34
CA TYR A 46 5.97 -10.35 8.27
C TYR A 46 5.35 -10.09 6.89
N CYS A 47 4.10 -10.53 6.66
CA CYS A 47 3.39 -10.28 5.42
C CYS A 47 3.16 -8.78 5.18
N GLU A 48 2.78 -8.03 6.22
CA GLU A 48 2.59 -6.58 6.11
C GLU A 48 3.91 -5.85 5.85
N LEU A 49 5.01 -6.27 6.49
CA LEU A 49 6.34 -5.75 6.20
C LEU A 49 6.74 -6.02 4.75
N ASP A 50 6.53 -7.24 4.25
CA ASP A 50 6.84 -7.58 2.86
C ASP A 50 5.99 -6.78 1.87
N CYS A 51 4.70 -6.59 2.15
CA CYS A 51 3.84 -5.72 1.37
C CYS A 51 4.41 -4.30 1.26
N ARG A 52 4.86 -3.73 2.38
CA ARG A 52 5.51 -2.42 2.39
C ARG A 52 6.79 -2.41 1.56
N ASN A 53 7.62 -3.45 1.66
CA ASN A 53 8.85 -3.56 0.88
C ASN A 53 8.61 -3.68 -0.62
N ARG A 54 7.54 -4.38 -1.04
CA ARG A 54 7.14 -4.41 -2.44
C ARG A 54 6.84 -2.99 -2.94
N TYR A 55 6.17 -2.17 -2.14
CA TYR A 55 5.90 -0.76 -2.48
C TYR A 55 7.17 0.07 -2.56
N LEU A 56 8.06 -0.05 -1.57
CA LEU A 56 9.35 0.65 -1.57
C LEU A 56 10.17 0.29 -2.80
N LYS A 57 10.19 -1.00 -3.17
CA LYS A 57 10.84 -1.46 -4.40
C LYS A 57 10.23 -0.85 -5.65
N TRP A 58 8.90 -0.70 -5.72
CA TRP A 58 8.24 -0.09 -6.87
C TRP A 58 8.61 1.39 -7.05
N ILE A 59 8.75 2.14 -5.96
CA ILE A 59 9.20 3.54 -5.99
C ILE A 59 10.73 3.71 -5.99
N HIS A 60 11.51 2.63 -6.14
CA HIS A 60 12.97 2.65 -6.11
C HIS A 60 13.57 3.22 -4.80
N ALA A 61 12.90 2.97 -3.68
CA ALA A 61 13.39 3.29 -2.34
C ALA A 61 14.03 2.06 -1.67
N ASP A 62 14.87 2.31 -0.67
CA ASP A 62 15.47 1.25 0.14
C ASP A 62 14.41 0.47 0.93
N THR A 63 14.56 -0.85 0.95
CA THR A 63 13.67 -1.75 1.68
C THR A 63 13.99 -1.80 3.17
N ILE A 64 12.96 -2.03 3.97
CA ILE A 64 13.03 -2.14 5.43
C ILE A 64 13.24 -3.61 5.80
N HIS A 65 14.15 -3.90 6.73
CA HIS A 65 14.35 -5.26 7.24
C HIS A 65 13.84 -5.39 8.67
N LYS A 66 13.49 -6.60 9.08
CA LYS A 66 13.13 -6.91 10.47
C LYS A 66 14.36 -6.72 11.37
N LEU A 67 14.20 -5.97 12.46
CA LEU A 67 15.18 -5.86 13.54
C LEU A 67 14.98 -6.96 14.60
N ARG A 68 13.74 -7.15 15.06
CA ARG A 68 13.40 -8.08 16.15
C ARG A 68 11.94 -8.51 16.06
N ASP A 69 11.60 -9.65 16.68
CA ASP A 69 10.22 -10.00 17.03
C ASP A 69 9.67 -9.10 18.16
N GLY A 70 8.35 -8.94 18.21
CA GLY A 70 7.69 -8.00 19.14
C GLY A 70 7.61 -6.58 18.57
N ARG A 71 6.95 -5.67 19.28
CA ARG A 71 6.85 -4.27 18.85
C ARG A 71 8.14 -3.51 19.15
N CYS A 72 8.31 -2.36 18.52
CA CYS A 72 9.50 -1.53 18.74
C CYS A 72 9.56 -0.92 20.15
N GLU A 73 8.40 -0.64 20.76
CA GLU A 73 8.30 -0.01 22.08
C GLU A 73 8.32 -1.02 23.24
N ASP A 74 8.33 -2.33 22.96
CA ASP A 74 8.32 -3.36 23.99
C ASP A 74 9.73 -3.55 24.64
N GLU A 75 10.46 -2.46 24.86
CA GLU A 75 11.72 -2.41 25.62
C GLU A 75 11.47 -2.32 27.14
N GLU A 76 10.67 -3.24 27.69
CA GLU A 76 10.65 -3.48 29.16
C GLU A 76 11.83 -4.36 29.60
#